data_AF-A0A4Z0JJ35-F1
#
_entry.id   AF-A0A4Z0JJ35-F1
#
_cell.length_a   1.000
_cell.length_b   1.000
_cell.length_c   1.000
_cell.angle_alpha   90.00
_cell.angle_beta   90.00
_cell.angle_gamma   90.00
#
_symmetry.space_group_name_H-M   'P 1'
#
loop_
_entity.id
_entity.type
_entity.pdbx_description
1 polymer ?
#
loop_
_entity_poly.entity_id
_entity_poly.type
_entity_poly.pdbx_seq_one_letter_code
_entity_poly.pdbx_strand_id
1 'polypeptide(L)' 'MNIYTLDIIVTILLLLIINDPLLRFFQSLLFGSFIASEIFVGIIIIILMVLIHKFILRRFFPKK' A
#
# COMPACT_ATOMS: atom_id res chain seq x y z
N MET A 1 0.40 -22.29 0.46
CA MET A 1 0.39 -21.07 -0.38
C MET A 1 1.76 -20.43 -0.30
N ASN A 2 2.34 -20.01 -1.42
CA ASN A 2 3.67 -19.40 -1.41
C ASN A 2 3.61 -18.04 -0.68
N ILE A 3 4.63 -17.69 0.11
CA ILE A 3 4.68 -16.41 0.85
C ILE A 3 4.54 -15.23 -0.13
N TYR A 4 5.16 -15.36 -1.30
CA TYR A 4 5.06 -14.41 -2.40
C TYR A 4 3.63 -14.26 -2.96
N THR A 5 2.83 -15.34 -2.97
CA THR A 5 1.42 -15.27 -3.39
C THR A 5 0.59 -14.50 -2.35
N LEU A 6 0.89 -14.68 -1.06
CA LEU A 6 0.23 -13.94 0.02
C LEU A 6 0.58 -12.45 -0.03
N ASP A 7 1.85 -12.12 -0.29
CA ASP A 7 2.30 -10.74 -0.50
C ASP A 7 1.50 -10.05 -1.61
N ILE A 8 1.33 -10.70 -2.76
CA ILE A 8 0.57 -10.16 -3.89
C ILE A 8 -0.89 -9.94 -3.51
N ILE A 9 -1.54 -10.92 -2.86
CA ILE A 9 -2.94 -10.82 -2.43
C ILE A 9 -3.13 -9.65 -1.45
N VAL A 10 -2.26 -9.54 -0.45
CA VAL A 10 -2.33 -8.46 0.55
C VAL A 10 -2.07 -7.10 -0.09
N THR A 11 -1.12 -7.02 -1.03
CA THR A 11 -0.82 -5.78 -1.76
C THR A 11 -2.02 -5.32 -2.58
N ILE A 12 -2.66 -6.23 -3.33
CA ILE A 12 -3.86 -5.92 -4.12
C ILE A 12 -5.01 -5.48 -3.20
N LEU A 13 -5.21 -6.16 -2.07
CA LEU A 13 -6.25 -5.83 -1.10
C LEU A 13 -6.04 -4.42 -0.50
N LEU A 14 -4.80 -4.08 -0.15
CA LEU A 14 -4.46 -2.74 0.31
C LEU A 14 -4.72 -1.69 -0.75
N LEU A 15 -4.32 -1.96 -1.99
CA LEU A 15 -4.51 -1.05 -3.10
C LEU A 15 -6.01 -0.80 -3.33
N LEU A 16 -6.84 -1.84 -3.27
CA LEU A 16 -8.28 -1.72 -3.48
C LEU A 16 -9.00 -0.92 -2.39
N ILE A 17 -8.59 -1.07 -1.12
CA ILE A 17 -9.26 -0.42 0.02
C ILE A 17 -8.73 1.00 0.25
N ILE A 18 -7.43 1.21 0.08
CA ILE A 18 -6.73 2.40 0.57
C ILE A 18 -6.49 3.43 -0.55
N ASN A 19 -6.47 3.03 -1.82
CA ASN A 19 -6.16 3.94 -2.93
C ASN A 19 -7.15 5.12 -3.03
N ASP A 20 -8.44 4.85 -3.16
CA ASP A 20 -9.48 5.90 -3.24
C ASP A 20 -9.49 6.88 -2.06
N PRO A 21 -9.51 6.44 -0.78
CA PRO A 21 -9.53 7.36 0.35
C PRO A 21 -8.22 8.16 0.48
N LEU A 22 -7.06 7.56 0.21
CA LEU A 22 -5.80 8.29 0.21
C LEU A 22 -5.77 9.33 -0.92
N LEU A 23 -6.21 8.96 -2.12
CA LEU A 23 -6.23 9.87 -3.27
C LEU A 23 -7.12 11.08 -2.98
N ARG A 24 -8.33 10.86 -2.44
CA ARG A 24 -9.24 11.96 -2.04
C ARG A 24 -8.65 12.83 -0.94
N PHE A 25 -7.98 12.24 0.05
CA PHE A 25 -7.31 12.97 1.12
C PHE A 25 -6.20 13.87 0.54
N PHE A 26 -5.31 13.32 -0.28
CA PHE A 26 -4.22 14.08 -0.89
C PHE A 26 -4.70 15.11 -1.89
N GLN A 27 -5.76 14.83 -2.66
CA GLN A 27 -6.38 15.83 -3.53
C GLN A 27 -6.95 17.01 -2.74
N SER A 28 -7.55 16.75 -1.58
CA SER A 28 -8.04 17.83 -0.70
C SER A 28 -6.92 18.66 -0.10
N LEU A 29 -5.75 18.04 0.16
CA LEU A 29 -4.60 18.69 0.80
C LEU A 29 -3.70 19.43 -0.21
N LEU A 30 -3.59 18.94 -1.44
CA LEU A 30 -2.71 19.46 -2.51
C LEU A 30 -3.47 20.37 -3.50
N PHE A 31 -4.56 21.00 -3.05
CA PHE A 31 -5.35 21.95 -3.85
C PHE A 31 -5.87 21.39 -5.19
N GLY A 32 -6.22 20.10 -5.23
CA GLY A 32 -6.87 19.48 -6.40
C GLY A 32 -5.93 19.02 -7.53
N SER A 33 -4.60 19.08 -7.34
CA SER A 33 -3.67 18.51 -8.33
C SER A 33 -3.72 16.99 -8.31
N PHE A 34 -4.42 16.40 -9.29
CA PHE A 34 -4.56 14.95 -9.47
C PHE A 34 -3.20 14.26 -9.57
N ILE A 35 -2.32 14.78 -10.43
CA ILE A 35 -1.00 14.20 -10.72
C ILE A 35 -0.11 14.23 -9.48
N ALA A 36 -0.06 15.35 -8.75
CA ALA A 36 0.74 15.45 -7.54
C ALA A 36 0.24 14.47 -6.47
N SER A 37 -1.09 14.39 -6.28
CA SER A 37 -1.72 13.50 -5.31
C SER A 37 -1.43 12.04 -5.62
N GLU A 38 -1.50 11.64 -6.88
CA GLU A 38 -1.24 10.26 -7.30
C GLU A 38 0.21 9.83 -7.07
N ILE A 39 1.18 10.72 -7.30
CA ILE A 39 2.59 10.46 -6.99
C ILE A 39 2.78 10.22 -5.49
N PHE A 40 2.17 11.04 -4.63
CA PHE A 40 2.24 10.86 -3.17
C PHE A 40 1.58 9.55 -2.72
N VAL A 41 0.41 9.21 -3.28
CA VAL A 41 -0.28 7.96 -2.99
C VAL A 41 0.57 6.75 -3.40
N GLY A 42 1.19 6.80 -4.59
CA GLY A 42 2.09 5.74 -5.07
C GLY A 42 3.28 5.51 -4.13
N ILE A 43 3.93 6.58 -3.67
CA ILE A 43 5.03 6.50 -2.69
C ILE A 43 4.57 5.86 -1.39
N ILE A 44 3.40 6.27 -0.89
CA ILE A 44 2.83 5.75 0.37
C ILE A 44 2.47 4.27 0.26
N ILE A 45 1.89 3.83 -0.86
CA ILE A 45 1.56 2.43 -1.10
C ILE A 45 2.84 1.57 -1.10
N ILE A 46 3.91 2.03 -1.75
CA ILE A 46 5.19 1.32 -1.75
C ILE A 46 5.75 1.18 -0.32
N ILE A 47 5.73 2.28 0.46
CA ILE A 47 6.18 2.25 1.86
C ILE A 47 5.33 1.28 2.69
N LEU A 48 4.00 1.35 2.57
CA LEU A 48 3.08 0.44 3.26
C LEU A 48 3.34 -1.02 2.90
N MET A 49 3.56 -1.32 1.62
CA MET A 49 3.87 -2.67 1.15
C MET A 49 5.16 -3.20 1.78
N VAL A 50 6.22 -2.39 1.83
CA VAL A 50 7.49 -2.76 2.48
C VAL A 50 7.30 -2.99 3.98
N LEU A 51 6.55 -2.11 4.66
CA LEU A 51 6.25 -2.25 6.08
C LEU A 51 5.46 -3.52 6.35
N ILE A 52 4.41 -3.80 5.59
CA ILE A 52 3.58 -4.98 5.75
C ILE A 52 4.37 -6.26 5.50
N HIS A 53 5.20 -6.30 4.46
CA HIS A 53 6.07 -7.44 4.21
C HIS A 53 7.04 -7.69 5.37
N LYS A 54 7.67 -6.63 5.88
CA LYS A 54 8.65 -6.74 6.95
C LYS A 54 8.02 -7.05 8.32
N PHE A 55 6.86 -6.48 8.62
CA PHE A 55 6.24 -6.56 9.96
C PHE A 55 5.16 -7.62 10.09
N ILE A 56 4.31 -7.81 9.08
CA ILE A 56 3.20 -8.76 9.11
C ILE A 56 3.68 -10.10 8.58
N LEU A 57 4.16 -10.16 7.33
CA LEU A 57 4.50 -11.45 6.73
C LEU A 57 5.65 -12.17 7.42
N ARG A 58 6.73 -11.48 7.79
CA ARG A 58 7.81 -12.11 8.57
C ARG A 58 7.40 -12.54 9.99
N ARG A 59 6.37 -11.93 10.57
CA ARG A 59 5.89 -12.25 11.93
C ARG A 59 4.93 -13.44 11.92
N PHE A 60 4.05 -13.53 10.92
CA PHE A 60 3.09 -14.62 10.79
C PHE A 60 3.67 -15.85 10.06
N PHE A 61 4.64 -15.65 9.17
CA PHE A 61 5.40 -16.72 8.52
C PHE A 61 6.88 -16.55 8.86
N PRO A 62 7.28 -16.85 10.11
CA PRO A 62 8.70 -16.89 10.45
C PRO A 62 9.37 -17.88 9.49
N LYS A 63 10.44 -17.43 8.81
CA LYS A 63 11.28 -18.31 7.99
C LYS A 63 11.65 -19.52 8.85
N LYS A 64 11.25 -20.73 8.43
CA LYS A 64 11.97 -21.93 8.83
C LYS A 64 13.37 -21.89 8.22
#